data_AF-A0A224Z258-F1
#
_entry.id   AF-A0A224Z258-F1
#
_cell.length_a   1.000
_cell.length_b   1.000
_cell.length_c   1.000
_cell.angle_alpha   90.00
_cell.angle_beta   90.00
_cell.angle_gamma   90.00
#
_symmetry.space_group_name_H-M   'P 1'
#
loop_
_entity.id
_entity.type
_entity.pdbx_description
1 polymer ?
#
loop_
_entity_poly.entity_id
_entity_poly.type
_entity_poly.pdbx_seq_one_letter_code
_entity_poly.pdbx_strand_id
1 'polypeptide(L)'
;MEVMTSASAIAVLFSALFLQGASSFRDITDDVFGGAQPSVLGAFGDFNSDKLTDLFLASNDSHRLEIWVATGVKPSFHKSEVQCTVPGVITGIMPGDFDGDSIMDVLVTSKDSGSKSDVVDVRIFWGRLRMGVDCANSTHVSDVGWQPLLFDYNGDRIVDLLSARIEEPHSRTVWTFGPSRTPTTVALGVGTGALSKPHSNSFVDLNDDMTADLMLTAHSSMEVWYWVGNSTFHGPNKREYPSDAAVKGQSLFVDVDADGDMEHVMPVCLGSADCKRSAIVVLNGSQWVTWFESFQDSANNTWKFHVDEGQPADVAMPVALRSADVDMDGYPDFLAILEGKLPDQKKAVTRATLLLNVHCPSCPYGRNLVPYWNYGALANFDSAKLAAFFDIDEDGHMDILLTNGTRQNGFHTYALRNQFSDDACFIKVLALSGLCYYDCPQGHLAYGTNQPGPLVRYRIITSSGYPQESCASQLYQSAHYALQLPYSVFGLGQSPNFVDVLTVALANNESVEHLSVHHQWTQIIPNSQMVVIPYPVNDPPSWVNKLFVTPGRQVLLTFIALAGTCVFIVLIIGTLHWLEKREDRRMKLQEAHQFHFDAM
;
A
#
# COMPACT_ATOMS: atom_id res chain seq x y z
N MET A 1 -53.14 -29.45 6.88
CA MET A 1 -52.70 -28.05 6.72
C MET A 1 -52.19 -27.56 8.07
N GLU A 2 -51.15 -28.19 8.59
CA GLU A 2 -50.52 -27.85 9.88
C GLU A 2 -49.06 -28.35 10.00
N VAL A 3 -48.52 -28.94 8.92
CA VAL A 3 -47.12 -29.44 8.87
C VAL A 3 -46.24 -28.56 7.97
N MET A 4 -46.83 -27.58 7.26
CA MET A 4 -46.13 -26.73 6.29
C MET A 4 -45.69 -25.37 6.86
N THR A 5 -46.01 -25.06 8.11
CA THR A 5 -45.66 -23.79 8.78
C THR A 5 -44.44 -23.89 9.69
N SER A 6 -43.98 -25.11 10.02
CA SER A 6 -42.78 -25.33 10.86
C SER A 6 -41.48 -25.31 10.05
N ALA A 7 -41.50 -25.65 8.75
CA ALA A 7 -40.30 -25.70 7.92
C ALA A 7 -39.78 -24.29 7.52
N SER A 8 -40.68 -23.32 7.30
CA SER A 8 -40.29 -21.94 6.98
C SER A 8 -39.74 -21.17 8.20
N ALA A 9 -40.20 -21.48 9.42
CA ALA A 9 -39.69 -20.82 10.62
C ALA A 9 -38.26 -21.30 10.97
N ILE A 10 -37.95 -22.59 10.74
CA ILE A 10 -36.60 -23.14 10.96
C ILE A 10 -35.63 -22.69 9.86
N ALA A 11 -36.09 -22.55 8.60
CA ALA A 11 -35.26 -22.03 7.51
C ALA A 11 -34.93 -20.53 7.69
N VAL A 12 -35.84 -19.73 8.26
CA VAL A 12 -35.59 -18.30 8.56
C VAL A 12 -34.72 -18.12 9.81
N LEU A 13 -34.82 -19.01 10.80
CA LEU A 13 -33.90 -19.01 11.95
C LEU A 13 -32.49 -19.52 11.58
N PHE A 14 -32.36 -20.47 10.65
CA PHE A 14 -31.05 -20.91 10.15
C PHE A 14 -30.41 -19.90 9.18
N SER A 15 -31.19 -19.16 8.39
CA SER A 15 -30.64 -18.06 7.58
C SER A 15 -30.32 -16.81 8.41
N ALA A 16 -31.02 -16.55 9.51
CA ALA A 16 -30.66 -15.50 10.46
C ALA A 16 -29.44 -15.84 11.34
N LEU A 17 -29.12 -17.13 11.52
CA LEU A 17 -27.88 -17.61 12.19
C LEU A 17 -26.67 -17.71 11.25
N PHE A 18 -26.84 -17.49 9.93
CA PHE A 18 -25.77 -17.54 8.94
C PHE A 18 -25.52 -16.21 8.18
N LEU A 19 -26.16 -15.11 8.57
CA LEU A 19 -26.03 -13.81 7.87
C LEU A 19 -25.64 -12.62 8.76
N GLN A 20 -25.02 -12.87 9.91
CA GLN A 20 -24.22 -11.86 10.60
C GLN A 20 -22.95 -12.50 11.19
N GLY A 21 -22.15 -13.13 10.33
CA GLY A 21 -20.71 -12.99 10.54
C GLY A 21 -20.41 -11.55 10.16
N ALA A 22 -20.34 -10.64 11.14
CA ALA A 22 -19.86 -9.30 10.84
C ALA A 22 -18.43 -9.48 10.32
N SER A 23 -18.25 -9.36 9.00
CA SER A 23 -16.96 -9.07 8.39
C SER A 23 -16.32 -7.99 9.24
N SER A 24 -15.12 -8.25 9.76
CA SER A 24 -14.46 -7.36 10.71
C SER A 24 -12.96 -7.65 10.69
N PHE A 25 -12.12 -6.73 11.15
CA PHE A 25 -10.71 -7.06 11.29
C PHE A 25 -10.52 -8.13 12.37
N ARG A 26 -9.65 -9.11 12.12
CA ARG A 26 -9.22 -10.11 13.09
C ARG A 26 -7.77 -9.91 13.45
N ASP A 27 -7.45 -9.91 14.75
CA ASP A 27 -6.06 -9.91 15.21
C ASP A 27 -5.40 -11.26 14.85
N ILE A 28 -4.33 -11.18 14.06
CA ILE A 28 -3.50 -12.31 13.62
C ILE A 28 -2.03 -12.09 13.98
N THR A 29 -1.73 -11.22 14.93
CA THR A 29 -0.37 -10.82 15.32
C THR A 29 0.53 -12.04 15.62
N ASP A 30 0.01 -13.04 16.33
CA ASP A 30 0.76 -14.26 16.64
C ASP A 30 1.04 -15.13 15.41
N ASP A 31 0.10 -15.19 14.46
CA ASP A 31 0.27 -15.92 13.19
C ASP A 31 1.32 -15.25 12.30
N VAL A 32 1.47 -13.93 12.41
CA VAL A 32 2.36 -13.10 11.59
C VAL A 32 3.77 -13.03 12.18
N PHE A 33 3.90 -12.82 13.49
CA PHE A 33 5.19 -12.60 14.17
C PHE A 33 5.63 -13.73 15.09
N GLY A 34 4.85 -14.81 15.25
CA GLY A 34 5.23 -15.99 16.02
C GLY A 34 5.43 -15.72 17.52
N GLY A 35 4.62 -14.81 18.09
CA GLY A 35 4.71 -14.38 19.49
C GLY A 35 5.82 -13.35 19.76
N ALA A 36 6.58 -12.95 18.74
CA ALA A 36 7.50 -11.83 18.85
C ALA A 36 6.76 -10.48 18.79
N GLN A 37 7.38 -9.42 19.28
CA GLN A 37 6.77 -8.09 19.41
C GLN A 37 7.59 -7.05 18.62
N PRO A 38 7.33 -6.89 17.31
CA PRO A 38 7.97 -5.85 16.51
C PRO A 38 7.66 -4.46 17.08
N SER A 39 8.60 -3.53 16.97
CA SER A 39 8.53 -2.21 17.62
C SER A 39 7.74 -1.19 16.77
N VAL A 40 8.38 -0.10 16.32
CA VAL A 40 7.70 0.99 15.59
C VAL A 40 7.88 0.80 14.10
N LEU A 41 6.77 0.79 13.35
CA LEU A 41 6.79 0.68 11.90
C LEU A 41 7.39 1.94 11.26
N GLY A 42 8.35 1.76 10.35
CA GLY A 42 9.07 2.86 9.69
C GLY A 42 8.80 2.95 8.19
N ALA A 43 8.95 1.83 7.47
CA ALA A 43 8.78 1.74 6.03
C ALA A 43 8.59 0.28 5.57
N PHE A 44 8.35 0.13 4.26
CA PHE A 44 8.15 -1.14 3.58
C PHE A 44 9.10 -1.26 2.38
N GLY A 45 9.54 -2.47 2.05
CA GLY A 45 10.27 -2.75 0.82
C GLY A 45 10.78 -4.18 0.74
N ASP A 46 11.15 -4.66 -0.43
CA ASP A 46 11.69 -6.02 -0.62
C ASP A 46 13.21 -5.99 -0.38
N PHE A 47 13.64 -6.31 0.84
CA PHE A 47 15.02 -6.18 1.28
C PHE A 47 15.92 -7.31 0.71
N ASN A 48 15.36 -8.50 0.49
CA ASN A 48 16.11 -9.68 0.08
C ASN A 48 15.92 -10.06 -1.40
N SER A 49 15.15 -9.26 -2.16
CA SER A 49 14.81 -9.48 -3.57
C SER A 49 14.06 -10.77 -3.85
N ASP A 50 13.14 -11.18 -2.95
CA ASP A 50 12.32 -12.38 -3.12
C ASP A 50 10.88 -12.12 -3.59
N LYS A 51 10.55 -10.85 -3.87
CA LYS A 51 9.24 -10.28 -4.26
C LYS A 51 8.26 -10.08 -3.11
N LEU A 52 8.56 -10.56 -1.91
CA LEU A 52 7.72 -10.31 -0.74
C LEU A 52 8.12 -8.97 -0.13
N THR A 53 7.14 -8.24 0.39
CA THR A 53 7.43 -6.95 1.01
C THR A 53 7.84 -7.15 2.46
N ASP A 54 9.03 -6.69 2.81
CA ASP A 54 9.60 -6.73 4.15
C ASP A 54 9.25 -5.47 4.96
N LEU A 55 9.42 -5.54 6.28
CA LEU A 55 9.15 -4.44 7.19
C LEU A 55 10.45 -3.84 7.71
N PHE A 56 10.55 -2.51 7.66
CA PHE A 56 11.62 -1.75 8.27
C PHE A 56 11.08 -1.03 9.51
N LEU A 57 11.68 -1.31 10.67
CA LEU A 57 11.22 -0.84 11.97
C LEU A 57 12.32 -0.09 12.72
N ALA A 58 11.90 0.87 13.54
CA ALA A 58 12.73 1.43 14.59
C ALA A 58 12.51 0.64 15.89
N SER A 59 13.59 0.31 16.58
CA SER A 59 13.55 -0.31 17.91
C SER A 59 12.81 0.56 18.92
N ASN A 60 12.37 -0.03 20.04
CA ASN A 60 11.66 0.70 21.10
C ASN A 60 12.51 1.78 21.81
N ASP A 61 13.84 1.66 21.79
CA ASP A 61 14.76 2.72 22.23
C ASP A 61 14.98 3.79 21.15
N SER A 62 14.42 3.58 19.95
CA SER A 62 14.51 4.43 18.77
C SER A 62 15.94 4.69 18.27
N HIS A 63 16.91 3.84 18.61
CA HIS A 63 18.30 4.01 18.19
C HIS A 63 18.78 2.98 17.17
N ARG A 64 17.99 1.93 16.91
CA ARG A 64 18.38 0.81 16.06
C ARG A 64 17.37 0.55 14.96
N LEU A 65 17.89 0.32 13.76
CA LEU A 65 17.15 -0.20 12.62
C LEU A 65 16.96 -1.71 12.81
N GLU A 66 15.72 -2.15 12.71
CA GLU A 66 15.33 -3.57 12.69
C GLU A 66 14.66 -3.89 11.35
N ILE A 67 15.02 -5.00 10.72
CA ILE A 67 14.40 -5.47 9.49
C ILE A 67 13.70 -6.80 9.78
N TRP A 68 12.46 -6.94 9.33
CA TRP A 68 11.68 -8.16 9.43
C TRP A 68 11.35 -8.65 8.03
N VAL A 69 11.89 -9.82 7.71
CA VAL A 69 11.85 -10.42 6.38
C VAL A 69 10.61 -11.30 6.26
N ALA A 70 9.82 -11.09 5.22
CA ALA A 70 8.67 -11.89 4.86
C ALA A 70 9.11 -13.30 4.42
N THR A 71 8.30 -14.30 4.72
CA THR A 71 8.68 -15.71 4.51
C THR A 71 7.72 -16.45 3.58
N GLY A 72 6.54 -15.88 3.32
CA GLY A 72 5.44 -16.51 2.58
C GLY A 72 4.78 -17.69 3.31
N VAL A 73 5.18 -17.99 4.55
CA VAL A 73 4.62 -19.07 5.39
C VAL A 73 4.46 -18.57 6.82
N LYS A 74 3.66 -19.22 7.67
CA LYS A 74 3.53 -18.79 9.08
C LYS A 74 4.71 -19.27 9.94
N PRO A 75 5.33 -18.43 10.79
CA PRO A 75 5.11 -16.98 10.94
C PRO A 75 5.49 -16.18 9.69
N SER A 76 4.59 -15.30 9.22
CA SER A 76 4.74 -14.56 7.96
C SER A 76 6.01 -13.71 7.91
N PHE A 77 6.53 -13.30 9.07
CA PHE A 77 7.78 -12.55 9.17
C PHE A 77 8.76 -13.16 10.17
N HIS A 78 10.05 -13.01 9.86
CA HIS A 78 11.15 -13.29 10.75
C HIS A 78 12.07 -12.08 10.92
N LYS A 79 12.49 -11.83 12.16
CA LYS A 79 13.46 -10.77 12.45
C LYS A 79 14.82 -11.12 11.85
N SER A 80 15.36 -10.21 11.05
CA SER A 80 16.72 -10.29 10.51
C SER A 80 17.79 -10.09 11.59
N GLU A 81 19.01 -10.53 11.30
CA GLU A 81 20.19 -10.30 12.14
C GLU A 81 20.76 -8.87 12.02
N VAL A 82 20.23 -8.06 11.11
CA VAL A 82 20.66 -6.65 10.92
C VAL A 82 20.40 -5.83 12.18
N GLN A 83 21.44 -5.12 12.65
CA GLN A 83 21.39 -4.26 13.84
C GLN A 83 22.16 -2.96 13.62
N CYS A 84 21.77 -2.17 12.62
CA CYS A 84 22.40 -0.88 12.39
C CYS A 84 21.96 0.11 13.48
N THR A 85 22.92 0.78 14.11
CA THR A 85 22.67 1.77 15.17
C THR A 85 23.01 3.16 14.64
N VAL A 86 22.18 4.15 14.99
CA VAL A 86 22.40 5.56 14.61
C VAL A 86 22.67 6.43 15.83
N PRO A 87 23.41 7.54 15.68
CA PRO A 87 23.48 8.55 16.72
C PRO A 87 22.14 9.27 16.85
N GLY A 88 21.60 9.38 18.06
CA GLY A 88 20.31 10.03 18.31
C GLY A 88 19.10 9.16 17.97
N VAL A 89 17.91 9.74 18.07
CA VAL A 89 16.61 9.06 17.92
C VAL A 89 16.24 9.02 16.43
N ILE A 90 15.89 7.85 15.92
CA ILE A 90 15.38 7.64 14.57
C ILE A 90 14.08 8.41 14.39
N THR A 91 14.06 9.26 13.36
CA THR A 91 12.89 10.06 12.98
C THR A 91 12.27 9.61 11.66
N GLY A 92 12.98 8.78 10.88
CA GLY A 92 12.48 8.23 9.61
C GLY A 92 13.42 7.16 9.06
N ILE A 93 12.84 6.18 8.38
CA ILE A 93 13.53 5.08 7.69
C ILE A 93 12.99 5.07 6.26
N MET A 94 13.87 5.03 5.26
CA MET A 94 13.51 5.15 3.85
C MET A 94 14.36 4.17 3.03
N PRO A 95 13.81 3.01 2.63
CA PRO A 95 14.50 2.06 1.76
C PRO A 95 14.54 2.56 0.32
N GLY A 96 15.61 2.25 -0.42
CA GLY A 96 15.80 2.60 -1.82
C GLY A 96 17.12 2.05 -2.38
N ASP A 97 17.32 2.12 -3.69
CA ASP A 97 18.60 1.78 -4.34
C ASP A 97 19.33 3.09 -4.67
N PHE A 98 20.32 3.49 -3.86
CA PHE A 98 21.01 4.77 -4.02
C PHE A 98 22.30 4.63 -4.83
N ASP A 99 22.84 3.44 -5.07
CA ASP A 99 24.06 3.26 -5.86
C ASP A 99 23.84 2.57 -7.22
N GLY A 100 22.61 2.16 -7.49
CA GLY A 100 22.19 1.54 -8.75
C GLY A 100 22.68 0.09 -8.89
N ASP A 101 23.08 -0.57 -7.81
CA ASP A 101 23.52 -1.97 -7.84
C ASP A 101 22.37 -2.99 -7.79
N SER A 102 21.14 -2.49 -7.72
CA SER A 102 19.90 -3.26 -7.61
C SER A 102 19.76 -4.09 -6.34
N ILE A 103 20.40 -3.66 -5.26
CA ILE A 103 20.22 -4.18 -3.90
C ILE A 103 19.60 -3.06 -3.05
N MET A 104 18.67 -3.43 -2.18
CA MET A 104 18.02 -2.46 -1.30
C MET A 104 19.00 -1.89 -0.27
N ASP A 105 19.23 -0.59 -0.32
CA ASP A 105 19.87 0.20 0.73
C ASP A 105 18.83 0.76 1.70
N VAL A 106 19.30 1.35 2.81
CA VAL A 106 18.43 1.98 3.80
C VAL A 106 18.96 3.34 4.21
N LEU A 107 18.21 4.40 3.90
CA LEU A 107 18.43 5.72 4.46
C LEU A 107 17.72 5.83 5.82
N VAL A 108 18.45 6.28 6.84
CA VAL A 108 17.92 6.56 8.17
C VAL A 108 18.18 8.02 8.50
N THR A 109 17.13 8.69 8.98
CA THR A 109 17.23 10.03 9.56
C THR A 109 17.12 9.96 11.06
N SER A 110 18.01 10.62 11.79
CA SER A 110 17.98 10.68 13.24
C SER A 110 18.21 12.09 13.77
N LYS A 111 17.79 12.33 15.01
CA LYS A 111 17.96 13.62 15.68
C LYS A 111 18.58 13.42 17.06
N ASP A 112 19.48 14.33 17.45
CA ASP A 112 20.07 14.30 18.77
C ASP A 112 19.03 14.57 19.87
N SER A 113 19.01 13.69 20.88
CA SER A 113 18.01 13.70 21.95
C SER A 113 18.18 14.93 22.84
N GLY A 114 17.25 15.88 22.74
CA GLY A 114 17.27 17.11 23.54
C GLY A 114 17.90 18.32 22.85
N SER A 115 18.36 18.17 21.59
CA SER A 115 18.73 19.31 20.77
C SER A 115 17.49 20.13 20.40
N LYS A 116 17.57 21.46 20.57
CA LYS A 116 16.55 22.40 20.06
C LYS A 116 16.70 22.67 18.56
N SER A 117 17.76 22.18 17.94
CA SER A 117 18.00 22.33 16.51
C SER A 117 17.13 21.35 15.74
N ASP A 118 16.42 21.80 14.70
CA ASP A 118 15.67 20.94 13.78
C ASP A 118 16.54 20.42 12.63
N VAL A 119 17.80 20.10 12.92
CA VAL A 119 18.72 19.46 11.98
C VAL A 119 18.66 17.96 12.22
N VAL A 120 18.58 17.19 11.14
CA VAL A 120 18.63 15.71 11.17
C VAL A 120 19.99 15.24 10.67
N ASP A 121 20.51 14.20 11.31
CA ASP A 121 21.60 13.38 10.78
C ASP A 121 20.99 12.43 9.74
N VAL A 122 21.56 12.41 8.53
CA VAL A 122 21.08 11.59 7.41
C VAL A 122 22.18 10.60 7.03
N ARG A 123 21.88 9.31 7.15
CA ARG A 123 22.83 8.24 6.85
C ARG A 123 22.22 7.22 5.89
N ILE A 124 23.02 6.79 4.92
CA ILE A 124 22.69 5.68 4.03
C ILE A 124 23.51 4.47 4.49
N PHE A 125 22.81 3.39 4.81
CA PHE A 125 23.40 2.08 5.06
C PHE A 125 23.28 1.23 3.81
N TRP A 126 24.43 0.84 3.25
CA TRP A 126 24.51 0.16 1.96
C TRP A 126 24.10 -1.30 2.06
N GLY A 127 23.23 -1.74 1.15
CA GLY A 127 22.77 -3.10 0.99
C GLY A 127 23.90 -4.06 0.64
N ARG A 128 23.70 -5.33 0.99
CA ARG A 128 24.58 -6.44 0.63
C ARG A 128 23.74 -7.67 0.32
N LEU A 129 24.24 -8.50 -0.61
CA LEU A 129 23.64 -9.80 -0.89
C LEU A 129 23.46 -10.65 0.38
N ARG A 130 22.49 -11.56 0.34
CA ARG A 130 22.13 -12.48 1.42
C ARG A 130 21.60 -11.77 2.68
N MET A 131 20.66 -10.83 2.48
CA MET A 131 19.97 -10.12 3.57
C MET A 131 20.91 -9.30 4.47
N GLY A 132 21.96 -8.71 3.89
CA GLY A 132 22.97 -7.96 4.62
C GLY A 132 22.82 -6.45 4.46
N VAL A 133 23.25 -5.70 5.48
CA VAL A 133 23.46 -4.25 5.41
C VAL A 133 24.84 -3.92 5.98
N ASP A 134 25.57 -2.99 5.36
CA ASP A 134 26.81 -2.45 5.90
C ASP A 134 26.54 -1.41 6.99
N CYS A 135 26.35 -1.89 8.23
CA CYS A 135 26.19 -1.01 9.38
C CYS A 135 27.49 -0.30 9.81
N ALA A 136 28.65 -0.71 9.30
CA ALA A 136 29.96 -0.18 9.72
C ALA A 136 30.40 1.03 8.88
N ASN A 137 30.17 0.98 7.56
CA ASN A 137 30.58 2.01 6.62
C ASN A 137 29.36 2.71 5.99
N SER A 138 28.54 3.34 6.83
CA SER A 138 27.42 4.18 6.36
C SER A 138 27.94 5.47 5.71
N THR A 139 27.28 5.96 4.66
CA THR A 139 27.54 7.29 4.10
C THR A 139 26.71 8.34 4.83
N HIS A 140 27.35 9.37 5.39
CA HIS A 140 26.67 10.52 5.97
C HIS A 140 26.43 11.59 4.90
N VAL A 141 25.18 12.01 4.72
CA VAL A 141 24.79 13.05 3.75
C VAL A 141 24.76 14.40 4.48
N SER A 142 25.75 15.25 4.20
CA SER A 142 25.88 16.55 4.86
C SER A 142 24.94 17.63 4.28
N ASP A 143 24.68 18.65 5.08
CA ASP A 143 23.91 19.86 4.72
C ASP A 143 22.44 19.61 4.35
N VAL A 144 21.87 18.48 4.80
CA VAL A 144 20.44 18.21 4.67
C VAL A 144 19.70 18.89 5.83
N GLY A 145 18.81 19.84 5.51
CA GLY A 145 18.11 20.66 6.50
C GLY A 145 16.97 19.96 7.24
N TRP A 146 16.42 18.87 6.68
CA TRP A 146 15.35 18.07 7.30
C TRP A 146 15.21 16.67 6.66
N GLN A 147 14.15 15.93 6.98
CA GLN A 147 13.89 14.64 6.33
C GLN A 147 13.74 14.81 4.81
N PRO A 148 14.37 13.99 3.96
CA PRO A 148 14.30 14.18 2.52
C PRO A 148 13.09 13.49 1.88
N LEU A 149 12.66 13.99 0.72
CA LEU A 149 11.87 13.22 -0.26
C LEU A 149 12.82 12.32 -1.07
N LEU A 150 12.50 11.04 -1.19
CA LEU A 150 13.13 10.11 -2.13
C LEU A 150 12.42 10.23 -3.48
N PHE A 151 13.17 10.39 -4.56
CA PHE A 151 12.64 10.47 -5.93
C PHE A 151 13.75 10.24 -6.95
N ASP A 152 13.41 10.10 -8.24
CA ASP A 152 14.40 10.05 -9.33
C ASP A 152 14.46 11.44 -10.00
N TYR A 153 15.55 12.19 -9.77
CA TYR A 153 15.67 13.56 -10.27
C TYR A 153 16.10 13.61 -11.74
N ASN A 154 16.92 12.67 -12.18
CA ASN A 154 17.61 12.72 -13.47
C ASN A 154 17.18 11.58 -14.42
N GLY A 155 16.11 10.86 -14.10
CA GLY A 155 15.56 9.79 -14.90
C GLY A 155 16.51 8.61 -15.08
N ASP A 156 17.52 8.45 -14.21
CA ASP A 156 18.50 7.37 -14.30
C ASP A 156 18.09 6.11 -13.52
N ARG A 157 16.91 6.13 -12.88
CA ARG A 157 16.32 5.04 -12.06
C ARG A 157 17.13 4.71 -10.80
N ILE A 158 17.99 5.62 -10.37
CA ILE A 158 18.65 5.60 -9.06
C ILE A 158 17.90 6.57 -8.15
N VAL A 159 17.80 6.23 -6.87
CA VAL A 159 17.10 7.08 -5.91
C VAL A 159 17.97 8.27 -5.51
N ASP A 160 17.40 9.46 -5.64
CA ASP A 160 17.96 10.75 -5.22
C ASP A 160 17.18 11.35 -4.04
N LEU A 161 17.75 12.39 -3.42
CA LEU A 161 17.16 13.07 -2.27
C LEU A 161 16.81 14.52 -2.59
N LEU A 162 15.64 14.98 -2.15
CA LEU A 162 15.27 16.41 -2.15
C LEU A 162 15.03 16.90 -0.73
N SER A 163 15.68 18.01 -0.38
CA SER A 163 15.46 18.76 0.86
C SER A 163 15.90 20.22 0.71
N ALA A 164 15.59 21.05 1.70
CA ALA A 164 16.29 22.33 1.90
C ALA A 164 17.64 22.11 2.57
N ARG A 165 18.55 23.10 2.45
CA ARG A 165 19.83 23.13 3.20
C ARG A 165 19.65 23.71 4.59
N ILE A 166 20.61 23.46 5.49
CA ILE A 166 20.54 23.92 6.88
C ILE A 166 20.54 25.45 6.96
N GLU A 167 21.44 26.09 6.21
CA GLU A 167 21.62 27.56 6.23
C GLU A 167 20.74 28.28 5.21
N GLU A 168 20.15 27.54 4.25
CA GLU A 168 19.34 28.07 3.16
C GLU A 168 17.96 27.39 3.11
N PRO A 169 17.06 27.65 4.06
CA PRO A 169 15.75 26.95 4.12
C PRO A 169 14.84 27.21 2.91
N HIS A 170 15.13 28.24 2.11
CA HIS A 170 14.40 28.59 0.89
C HIS A 170 14.94 27.89 -0.36
N SER A 171 16.18 27.38 -0.33
CA SER A 171 16.71 26.65 -1.48
C SER A 171 16.11 25.24 -1.52
N ARG A 172 15.96 24.72 -2.73
CA ARG A 172 15.61 23.33 -3.00
C ARG A 172 16.87 22.69 -3.55
N THR A 173 17.46 21.80 -2.77
CA THR A 173 18.68 21.10 -3.14
C THR A 173 18.34 19.64 -3.36
N VAL A 174 18.93 19.09 -4.41
CA VAL A 174 18.91 17.66 -4.72
C VAL A 174 20.29 17.10 -4.42
N TRP A 175 20.34 15.93 -3.80
CA TRP A 175 21.56 15.12 -3.69
C TRP A 175 21.38 13.95 -4.63
N THR A 176 22.20 13.88 -5.67
CA THR A 176 22.17 12.79 -6.64
C THR A 176 23.22 11.73 -6.30
N PHE A 177 22.93 10.47 -6.62
CA PHE A 177 23.80 9.36 -6.28
C PHE A 177 24.21 8.53 -7.51
N GLY A 178 24.74 7.32 -7.28
CA GLY A 178 25.33 6.46 -8.28
C GLY A 178 26.43 5.55 -7.71
N PRO A 179 27.10 4.74 -8.56
CA PRO A 179 27.96 3.65 -8.10
C PRO A 179 29.16 4.05 -7.23
N SER A 180 29.52 5.34 -7.22
CA SER A 180 30.59 5.88 -6.36
C SER A 180 30.16 6.09 -4.91
N ARG A 181 28.86 5.92 -4.58
CA ARG A 181 28.27 6.10 -3.23
C ARG A 181 28.54 7.47 -2.60
N THR A 182 28.85 8.45 -3.44
CA THR A 182 29.22 9.81 -3.05
C THR A 182 28.17 10.78 -3.57
N PRO A 183 27.44 11.49 -2.68
CA PRO A 183 26.38 12.38 -3.10
C PRO A 183 26.94 13.60 -3.86
N THR A 184 26.28 13.97 -4.96
CA THR A 184 26.54 15.22 -5.69
C THR A 184 25.38 16.17 -5.49
N THR A 185 25.65 17.41 -5.08
CA THR A 185 24.57 18.39 -4.85
C THR A 185 24.22 19.16 -6.10
N VAL A 186 22.93 19.20 -6.45
CA VAL A 186 22.36 19.98 -7.54
C VAL A 186 21.34 20.96 -6.97
N ALA A 187 21.32 22.19 -7.46
CA ALA A 187 20.28 23.15 -7.07
C ALA A 187 19.07 22.96 -7.98
N LEU A 188 17.91 22.60 -7.41
CA LEU A 188 16.65 22.55 -8.14
C LEU A 188 16.11 23.97 -8.38
N GLY A 189 16.22 24.83 -7.36
CA GLY A 189 15.76 26.22 -7.44
C GLY A 189 15.50 26.85 -6.08
N VAL A 190 14.77 27.95 -6.08
CA VAL A 190 14.33 28.64 -4.85
C VAL A 190 12.83 28.49 -4.72
N GLY A 191 12.37 28.03 -3.56
CA GLY A 191 10.96 27.85 -3.27
C GLY A 191 10.24 29.14 -2.86
N THR A 192 8.94 29.01 -2.62
CA THR A 192 8.04 30.09 -2.15
C THR A 192 8.23 30.45 -0.68
N GLY A 193 8.95 29.62 0.08
CA GLY A 193 9.23 29.83 1.51
C GLY A 193 10.14 28.73 2.08
N ALA A 194 10.30 28.69 3.39
CA ALA A 194 10.94 27.55 4.06
C ALA A 194 10.06 26.29 3.92
N LEU A 195 10.67 25.14 3.65
CA LEU A 195 9.95 23.85 3.67
C LEU A 195 9.28 23.64 5.04
N SER A 196 8.06 23.11 5.01
CA SER A 196 7.30 22.77 6.22
C SER A 196 8.02 21.71 7.04
N LYS A 197 7.88 21.81 8.36
CA LYS A 197 8.35 20.80 9.31
C LYS A 197 7.18 20.44 10.24
N PRO A 198 6.50 19.28 10.05
CA PRO A 198 6.70 18.29 8.98
C PRO A 198 6.20 18.77 7.60
N HIS A 199 6.74 18.20 6.52
CA HIS A 199 6.25 18.42 5.14
C HIS A 199 5.51 17.20 4.59
N SER A 200 4.86 17.35 3.44
CA SER A 200 4.28 16.26 2.64
C SER A 200 4.74 16.31 1.19
N ASN A 201 6.03 16.65 0.99
CA ASN A 201 6.66 16.68 -0.33
C ASN A 201 6.42 15.35 -1.07
N SER A 202 6.00 15.44 -2.33
CA SER A 202 5.49 14.32 -3.12
C SER A 202 6.05 14.32 -4.54
N PHE A 203 6.32 13.14 -5.10
CA PHE A 203 6.74 12.90 -6.48
C PHE A 203 5.67 12.09 -7.23
N VAL A 204 4.70 12.79 -7.84
CA VAL A 204 3.43 12.25 -8.34
C VAL A 204 3.00 13.00 -9.58
N ASP A 205 2.30 12.36 -10.52
CA ASP A 205 1.74 13.03 -11.70
C ASP A 205 0.66 14.05 -11.28
N LEU A 206 0.83 15.32 -11.64
CA LEU A 206 -0.07 16.42 -11.28
C LEU A 206 -0.73 17.09 -12.48
N ASN A 207 -0.41 16.65 -13.70
CA ASN A 207 -0.85 17.31 -14.94
C ASN A 207 -1.33 16.32 -16.03
N ASP A 208 -1.45 15.02 -15.71
CA ASP A 208 -1.89 13.94 -16.59
C ASP A 208 -0.98 13.75 -17.82
N ASP A 209 0.33 13.94 -17.65
CA ASP A 209 1.34 13.63 -18.68
C ASP A 209 2.04 12.27 -18.48
N MET A 210 1.56 11.49 -17.52
CA MET A 210 2.11 10.19 -17.09
C MET A 210 3.55 10.27 -16.56
N THR A 211 4.05 11.46 -16.21
CA THR A 211 5.31 11.64 -15.49
C THR A 211 5.05 12.17 -14.09
N ALA A 212 5.89 11.76 -13.15
CA ALA A 212 5.82 12.29 -11.80
C ALA A 212 6.39 13.72 -11.76
N ASP A 213 5.61 14.62 -11.19
CA ASP A 213 5.94 16.00 -10.87
C ASP A 213 6.29 16.15 -9.39
N LEU A 214 6.79 17.33 -8.99
CA LEU A 214 7.03 17.62 -7.58
C LEU A 214 5.95 18.52 -6.99
N MET A 215 5.29 18.06 -5.94
CA MET A 215 4.54 18.91 -5.02
C MET A 215 5.33 19.05 -3.72
N LEU A 216 5.82 20.26 -3.41
CA LEU A 216 6.55 20.53 -2.17
C LEU A 216 5.72 21.41 -1.25
N THR A 217 5.72 21.10 0.05
CA THR A 217 4.99 21.90 1.04
C THR A 217 5.91 22.85 1.77
N ALA A 218 5.72 24.16 1.58
CA ALA A 218 6.35 25.21 2.36
C ALA A 218 5.38 25.78 3.42
N HIS A 219 5.90 26.56 4.37
CA HIS A 219 5.12 27.09 5.51
C HIS A 219 3.87 27.87 5.06
N SER A 220 4.03 28.76 4.08
CA SER A 220 2.99 29.68 3.60
C SER A 220 2.10 29.06 2.53
N SER A 221 2.69 28.33 1.58
CA SER A 221 2.03 27.76 0.41
C SER A 221 2.69 26.45 -0.02
N MET A 222 2.02 25.72 -0.91
CA MET A 222 2.59 24.59 -1.62
C MET A 222 3.22 25.06 -2.93
N GLU A 223 4.12 24.24 -3.46
CA GLU A 223 4.91 24.49 -4.67
C GLU A 223 4.68 23.32 -5.61
N VAL A 224 4.31 23.61 -6.86
CA VAL A 224 4.16 22.60 -7.92
C VAL A 224 5.25 22.84 -8.96
N TRP A 225 6.05 21.83 -9.22
CA TRP A 225 7.10 21.85 -10.22
C TRP A 225 6.84 20.75 -11.24
N TYR A 226 6.63 21.14 -12.48
CA TYR A 226 6.33 20.20 -13.55
C TYR A 226 7.61 19.65 -14.15
N TRP A 227 7.70 18.33 -14.34
CA TRP A 227 8.79 17.73 -15.09
C TRP A 227 8.73 18.20 -16.54
N VAL A 228 9.87 18.59 -17.11
CA VAL A 228 9.95 19.01 -18.53
C VAL A 228 11.06 18.28 -19.28
N GLY A 229 11.58 17.19 -18.70
CA GLY A 229 12.66 16.39 -19.26
C GLY A 229 14.05 17.00 -19.07
N ASN A 230 15.06 16.21 -19.42
CA ASN A 230 16.49 16.54 -19.29
C ASN A 230 16.86 17.04 -17.87
N SER A 231 16.39 16.30 -16.86
CA SER A 231 16.64 16.59 -15.44
C SER A 231 16.21 18.01 -15.02
N THR A 232 15.15 18.54 -15.63
CA THR A 232 14.69 19.91 -15.43
C THR A 232 13.23 19.92 -15.01
N PHE A 233 12.93 20.78 -14.03
CA PHE A 233 11.58 21.05 -13.56
C PHE A 233 11.20 22.52 -13.79
N HIS A 234 9.98 22.76 -14.25
CA HIS A 234 9.42 24.10 -14.41
C HIS A 234 8.57 24.49 -13.19
N GLY A 235 9.03 25.48 -12.42
CA GLY A 235 8.37 25.93 -11.20
C GLY A 235 9.22 26.93 -10.39
N PRO A 236 8.82 27.25 -9.14
CA PRO A 236 7.63 26.74 -8.46
C PRO A 236 6.36 27.48 -8.89
N ASN A 237 5.31 26.75 -9.25
CA ASN A 237 3.96 27.28 -9.33
C ASN A 237 3.33 27.25 -7.93
N LYS A 238 2.80 28.38 -7.47
CA LYS A 238 2.22 28.49 -6.13
C LYS A 238 0.84 27.82 -6.08
N ARG A 239 0.62 26.93 -5.11
CA ARG A 239 -0.68 26.37 -4.76
C ARG A 239 -1.01 26.72 -3.30
N GLU A 240 -2.19 27.29 -3.07
CA GLU A 240 -2.59 27.72 -1.72
C GLU A 240 -3.07 26.54 -0.88
N TYR A 241 -2.87 26.62 0.43
CA TYR A 241 -3.50 25.70 1.39
C TYR A 241 -5.01 25.98 1.51
N PRO A 242 -5.78 25.02 2.05
CA PRO A 242 -7.18 25.26 2.43
C PRO A 242 -7.29 26.48 3.34
N SER A 243 -8.29 27.33 3.09
CA SER A 243 -8.56 28.48 3.94
C SER A 243 -8.99 28.02 5.34
N ASP A 244 -8.66 28.80 6.37
CA ASP A 244 -8.98 28.51 7.78
C ASP A 244 -8.31 27.23 8.36
N ALA A 245 -7.39 26.57 7.64
CA ALA A 245 -6.66 25.41 8.16
C ALA A 245 -5.57 25.82 9.17
N ALA A 246 -5.84 25.60 10.46
CA ALA A 246 -4.89 25.82 11.54
C ALA A 246 -3.86 24.68 11.66
N VAL A 247 -4.29 23.44 11.38
CA VAL A 247 -3.40 22.28 11.19
C VAL A 247 -3.56 21.80 9.76
N LYS A 248 -2.41 21.66 9.08
CA LYS A 248 -2.30 21.16 7.71
C LYS A 248 -1.71 19.75 7.81
N GLY A 249 -2.54 18.73 7.60
CA GLY A 249 -2.06 17.35 7.58
C GLY A 249 -1.26 17.03 6.32
N GLN A 250 -0.86 15.76 6.19
CA GLN A 250 -0.14 15.26 5.04
C GLN A 250 -1.04 15.25 3.80
N SER A 251 -0.50 15.73 2.68
CA SER A 251 -1.13 15.60 1.37
C SER A 251 -1.22 14.13 0.95
N LEU A 252 -2.33 13.77 0.34
CA LEU A 252 -2.60 12.45 -0.25
C LEU A 252 -3.05 12.66 -1.70
N PHE A 253 -2.56 11.83 -2.61
CA PHE A 253 -2.93 11.86 -4.02
C PHE A 253 -3.59 10.54 -4.37
N VAL A 254 -4.85 10.59 -4.77
CA VAL A 254 -5.69 9.40 -4.94
C VAL A 254 -6.87 9.73 -5.83
N ASP A 255 -7.19 8.83 -6.74
CA ASP A 255 -8.37 8.89 -7.62
C ASP A 255 -9.62 8.47 -6.83
N VAL A 256 -10.41 9.44 -6.35
CA VAL A 256 -11.47 9.17 -5.37
C VAL A 256 -12.74 8.60 -5.98
N ASP A 257 -12.98 8.80 -7.27
CA ASP A 257 -14.20 8.40 -7.98
C ASP A 257 -13.96 7.49 -9.20
N ALA A 258 -12.75 6.95 -9.33
CA ALA A 258 -12.34 5.99 -10.35
C ALA A 258 -12.65 6.52 -11.76
N ASP A 259 -12.23 7.75 -12.02
CA ASP A 259 -12.32 8.42 -13.31
C ASP A 259 -10.99 8.43 -14.09
N GLY A 260 -9.89 8.02 -13.44
CA GLY A 260 -8.56 7.97 -14.02
C GLY A 260 -7.66 9.13 -13.61
N ASP A 261 -8.15 10.13 -12.88
CA ASP A 261 -7.39 11.29 -12.41
C ASP A 261 -7.18 11.26 -10.89
N MET A 262 -6.00 11.66 -10.40
CA MET A 262 -5.73 11.70 -8.95
C MET A 262 -6.11 13.05 -8.34
N GLU A 263 -7.00 13.04 -7.35
CA GLU A 263 -7.30 14.22 -6.54
C GLU A 263 -6.23 14.47 -5.48
N HIS A 264 -6.01 15.76 -5.17
CA HIS A 264 -5.25 16.16 -3.99
C HIS A 264 -6.17 16.25 -2.77
N VAL A 265 -6.05 15.29 -1.86
CA VAL A 265 -6.78 15.20 -0.59
C VAL A 265 -5.90 15.64 0.57
N MET A 266 -6.48 16.34 1.56
CA MET A 266 -5.76 16.75 2.77
C MET A 266 -6.66 16.67 4.02
N PRO A 267 -6.20 16.01 5.10
CA PRO A 267 -6.83 16.15 6.41
C PRO A 267 -6.40 17.47 7.07
N VAL A 268 -7.35 18.22 7.61
CA VAL A 268 -7.13 19.54 8.22
C VAL A 268 -7.88 19.72 9.53
N CYS A 269 -7.38 20.65 10.35
CA CYS A 269 -8.12 21.18 11.50
C CYS A 269 -8.48 22.64 11.25
N LEU A 270 -9.78 22.93 11.20
CA LEU A 270 -10.33 24.23 10.81
C LEU A 270 -10.46 25.16 12.02
N GLY A 271 -10.03 26.41 11.87
CA GLY A 271 -10.16 27.52 12.82
C GLY A 271 -9.23 27.46 14.04
N SER A 272 -8.86 26.27 14.52
CA SER A 272 -8.05 26.09 15.73
C SER A 272 -7.17 24.84 15.65
N ALA A 273 -6.01 24.89 16.31
CA ALA A 273 -5.08 23.78 16.40
C ALA A 273 -5.54 22.64 17.33
N ASP A 274 -6.62 22.84 18.11
CA ASP A 274 -7.18 21.82 19.02
C ASP A 274 -7.94 20.69 18.30
N CYS A 275 -8.08 20.80 16.98
CA CYS A 275 -8.74 19.86 16.08
C CYS A 275 -10.19 19.52 16.41
N LYS A 276 -10.89 20.35 17.20
CA LYS A 276 -12.34 20.15 17.47
C LYS A 276 -13.19 20.18 16.21
N ARG A 277 -12.74 20.90 15.18
CA ARG A 277 -13.30 20.89 13.82
C ARG A 277 -12.31 20.22 12.88
N SER A 278 -12.32 18.88 12.89
CA SER A 278 -11.55 18.07 11.95
C SER A 278 -12.31 17.93 10.64
N ALA A 279 -11.63 18.07 9.51
CA ALA A 279 -12.22 17.93 8.19
C ALA A 279 -11.24 17.28 7.20
N ILE A 280 -11.77 16.58 6.20
CA ILE A 280 -11.05 16.10 5.03
C ILE A 280 -11.49 16.98 3.87
N VAL A 281 -10.54 17.62 3.22
CA VAL A 281 -10.77 18.50 2.08
C VAL A 281 -10.14 17.92 0.81
N VAL A 282 -10.76 18.19 -0.32
CA VAL A 282 -10.30 17.74 -1.65
C VAL A 282 -10.17 18.96 -2.55
N LEU A 283 -9.09 19.00 -3.34
CA LEU A 283 -8.85 20.08 -4.28
C LEU A 283 -9.64 19.85 -5.57
N ASN A 284 -10.59 20.72 -5.84
CA ASN A 284 -11.32 20.76 -7.10
C ASN A 284 -10.82 21.94 -7.95
N GLY A 285 -10.02 21.64 -8.97
CA GLY A 285 -9.32 22.63 -9.77
C GLY A 285 -8.36 23.47 -8.93
N SER A 286 -8.76 24.68 -8.57
CA SER A 286 -7.96 25.58 -7.70
C SER A 286 -8.59 25.86 -6.34
N GLN A 287 -9.75 25.25 -6.04
CA GLN A 287 -10.50 25.51 -4.82
C GLN A 287 -10.54 24.27 -3.93
N TRP A 288 -10.31 24.47 -2.63
CA TRP A 288 -10.48 23.41 -1.64
C TRP A 288 -11.94 23.29 -1.24
N VAL A 289 -12.48 22.08 -1.32
CA VAL A 289 -13.85 21.76 -0.93
C VAL A 289 -13.83 20.81 0.25
N THR A 290 -14.66 21.06 1.27
CA THR A 290 -14.86 20.10 2.37
C THR A 290 -15.57 18.87 1.83
N TRP A 291 -14.89 17.72 1.91
CA TRP A 291 -15.44 16.43 1.50
C TRP A 291 -16.10 15.73 2.68
N PHE A 292 -15.48 15.78 3.86
CA PHE A 292 -16.01 15.16 5.07
C PHE A 292 -15.64 15.93 6.34
N GLU A 293 -16.56 16.05 7.30
CA GLU A 293 -16.32 16.75 8.59
C GLU A 293 -17.02 16.11 9.81
N SER A 294 -17.79 15.04 9.62
CA SER A 294 -18.68 14.50 10.67
C SER A 294 -18.07 13.29 11.39
N PHE A 295 -17.14 13.55 12.31
CA PHE A 295 -16.46 12.52 13.11
C PHE A 295 -17.22 12.14 14.39
N GLN A 296 -18.50 11.77 14.27
CA GLN A 296 -19.32 11.31 15.39
C GLN A 296 -19.57 9.81 15.31
N ASP A 297 -19.41 9.12 16.45
CA ASP A 297 -19.73 7.70 16.55
C ASP A 297 -21.21 7.43 16.86
N SER A 298 -21.62 6.16 16.81
CA SER A 298 -23.00 5.75 17.12
C SER A 298 -23.45 6.04 18.56
N ALA A 299 -22.51 6.28 19.48
CA ALA A 299 -22.77 6.68 20.86
C ALA A 299 -22.74 8.21 21.03
N ASN A 300 -22.68 8.95 19.91
CA ASN A 300 -22.65 10.41 19.85
C ASN A 300 -21.40 11.03 20.50
N ASN A 301 -20.30 10.28 20.61
CA ASN A 301 -19.01 10.86 20.98
C ASN A 301 -18.37 11.50 19.75
N THR A 302 -17.86 12.71 19.93
CA THR A 302 -17.09 13.40 18.89
C THR A 302 -15.63 12.98 18.96
N TRP A 303 -15.12 12.53 17.83
CA TRP A 303 -13.72 12.23 17.58
C TRP A 303 -13.09 13.33 16.74
N LYS A 304 -11.77 13.41 16.76
CA LYS A 304 -10.99 14.40 16.01
C LYS A 304 -9.66 13.82 15.56
N PHE A 305 -9.00 14.45 14.60
CA PHE A 305 -7.61 14.11 14.30
C PHE A 305 -6.74 14.25 15.54
N HIS A 306 -5.93 13.22 15.80
CA HIS A 306 -4.96 13.27 16.87
C HIS A 306 -3.78 14.17 16.46
N VAL A 307 -3.42 15.11 17.33
CA VAL A 307 -2.23 15.92 17.20
C VAL A 307 -1.42 15.70 18.48
N ASP A 308 -0.17 15.28 18.34
CA ASP A 308 0.74 15.07 19.47
C ASP A 308 1.14 16.43 20.10
N GLU A 309 0.25 17.03 20.89
CA GLU A 309 0.53 18.27 21.63
C GLU A 309 1.62 18.02 22.71
N GLY A 310 2.74 18.74 22.61
CA GLY A 310 3.78 18.74 23.65
C GLY A 310 4.81 17.62 23.57
N GLN A 311 4.75 16.74 22.56
CA GLN A 311 5.92 15.95 22.16
C GLN A 311 6.93 16.88 21.45
N PRO A 312 8.24 16.69 21.64
CA PRO A 312 9.20 17.39 20.80
C PRO A 312 8.93 17.02 19.33
N ALA A 313 9.08 18.01 18.43
CA ALA A 313 8.65 17.93 17.02
C ALA A 313 9.35 16.83 16.20
N ASP A 314 10.33 16.16 16.80
CA ASP A 314 11.13 15.06 16.27
C ASP A 314 10.51 13.67 16.45
N VAL A 315 9.49 13.54 17.30
CA VAL A 315 8.74 12.29 17.53
C VAL A 315 7.23 12.44 17.25
N ALA A 316 6.76 13.66 16.98
CA ALA A 316 5.36 13.91 16.66
C ALA A 316 5.02 13.38 15.26
N MET A 317 4.01 12.50 15.19
CA MET A 317 3.49 12.02 13.91
C MET A 317 2.54 13.06 13.33
N PRO A 318 2.68 13.47 12.06
CA PRO A 318 1.74 14.40 11.46
C PRO A 318 0.36 13.75 11.30
N VAL A 319 -0.68 14.59 11.27
CA VAL A 319 -2.02 14.16 10.85
C VAL A 319 -1.92 13.66 9.41
N ALA A 320 -2.29 12.40 9.16
CA ALA A 320 -2.22 11.77 7.85
C ALA A 320 -3.42 10.86 7.61
N LEU A 321 -3.77 10.70 6.33
CA LEU A 321 -4.65 9.65 5.84
C LEU A 321 -3.79 8.63 5.09
N ARG A 322 -4.11 7.35 5.23
CA ARG A 322 -3.61 6.28 4.36
C ARG A 322 -4.74 5.79 3.50
N SER A 323 -4.47 5.43 2.26
CA SER A 323 -5.50 4.95 1.35
C SER A 323 -5.19 3.57 0.80
N ALA A 324 -6.23 2.77 0.69
CA ALA A 324 -6.28 1.50 -0.04
C ALA A 324 -7.76 1.13 -0.21
N ASP A 325 -8.09 0.35 -1.22
CA ASP A 325 -9.43 -0.20 -1.40
C ASP A 325 -9.58 -1.44 -0.51
N VAL A 326 -10.29 -1.32 0.62
CA VAL A 326 -10.33 -2.37 1.65
C VAL A 326 -11.49 -3.33 1.44
N ASP A 327 -12.57 -2.91 0.79
CA ASP A 327 -13.70 -3.77 0.45
C ASP A 327 -13.70 -4.22 -1.02
N MET A 328 -12.69 -3.80 -1.79
CA MET A 328 -12.41 -4.15 -3.17
C MET A 328 -13.53 -3.73 -4.13
N ASP A 329 -14.23 -2.63 -3.83
CA ASP A 329 -15.33 -2.11 -4.63
C ASP A 329 -14.87 -1.28 -5.86
N GLY A 330 -13.56 -1.05 -5.97
CA GLY A 330 -12.91 -0.26 -7.02
C GLY A 330 -12.67 1.19 -6.64
N TYR A 331 -13.06 1.60 -5.43
CA TYR A 331 -12.87 2.95 -4.93
C TYR A 331 -11.97 2.93 -3.68
N PRO A 332 -11.02 3.87 -3.57
CA PRO A 332 -10.10 3.88 -2.44
C PRO A 332 -10.80 4.29 -1.14
N ASP A 333 -10.55 3.53 -0.07
CA ASP A 333 -10.92 3.85 1.30
C ASP A 333 -9.78 4.52 2.06
N PHE A 334 -10.05 4.95 3.30
CA PHE A 334 -9.08 5.71 4.09
C PHE A 334 -8.95 5.21 5.52
N LEU A 335 -7.73 5.26 6.05
CA LEU A 335 -7.38 4.94 7.42
C LEU A 335 -6.78 6.18 8.09
N ALA A 336 -7.30 6.51 9.28
CA ALA A 336 -6.86 7.67 10.07
C ALA A 336 -6.67 7.32 11.54
N ILE A 337 -5.78 8.03 12.23
CA ILE A 337 -5.68 7.98 13.69
C ILE A 337 -6.50 9.11 14.29
N LEU A 338 -7.55 8.74 15.03
CA LEU A 338 -8.48 9.67 15.65
C LEU A 338 -8.37 9.60 17.18
N GLU A 339 -8.54 10.75 17.81
CA GLU A 339 -8.60 10.92 19.25
C GLU A 339 -10.05 11.15 19.69
N GLY A 340 -10.47 10.43 20.72
CA GLY A 340 -11.82 10.53 21.28
C GLY A 340 -11.82 10.29 22.78
N LYS A 341 -12.90 10.67 23.46
CA LYS A 341 -13.09 10.42 24.89
C LYS A 341 -14.26 9.48 25.11
N LEU A 342 -13.96 8.26 25.54
CA LEU A 342 -14.98 7.25 25.84
C LEU A 342 -15.68 7.56 27.18
N PRO A 343 -16.98 7.22 27.34
CA PRO A 343 -17.75 7.52 28.56
C PRO A 343 -17.09 7.02 29.85
N ASP A 344 -16.48 5.83 29.80
CA ASP A 344 -15.87 5.17 30.96
C ASP A 344 -14.39 5.56 31.20
N GLN A 345 -13.79 6.31 30.28
CA GLN A 345 -12.38 6.70 30.37
C GLN A 345 -12.21 8.19 30.69
N LYS A 346 -11.41 8.48 31.72
CA LYS A 346 -11.08 9.86 32.09
C LYS A 346 -10.14 10.55 31.09
N LYS A 347 -9.29 9.77 30.42
CA LYS A 347 -8.32 10.24 29.42
C LYS A 347 -8.84 9.99 28.01
N ALA A 348 -8.42 10.82 27.08
CA ALA A 348 -8.65 10.56 25.66
C ALA A 348 -7.85 9.33 25.21
N VAL A 349 -8.40 8.59 24.26
CA VAL A 349 -7.79 7.43 23.61
C VAL A 349 -7.53 7.74 22.15
N THR A 350 -6.55 7.08 21.55
CA THR A 350 -6.28 7.17 20.11
C THR A 350 -6.58 5.84 19.45
N ARG A 351 -7.36 5.86 18.37
CA ARG A 351 -7.77 4.67 17.62
C ARG A 351 -7.53 4.84 16.13
N ALA A 352 -7.13 3.75 15.48
CA ALA A 352 -7.18 3.66 14.03
C ALA A 352 -8.64 3.49 13.59
N THR A 353 -9.12 4.36 12.71
CA THR A 353 -10.50 4.38 12.22
C THR A 353 -10.49 4.29 10.70
N LEU A 354 -11.25 3.34 10.19
CA LEU A 354 -11.50 3.16 8.76
C LEU A 354 -12.62 4.10 8.32
N LEU A 355 -12.48 4.69 7.14
CA LEU A 355 -13.43 5.57 6.47
C LEU A 355 -13.69 4.96 5.10
N LEU A 356 -14.87 4.35 4.92
CA LEU A 356 -15.23 3.79 3.62
C LEU A 356 -15.67 4.90 2.68
N ASN A 357 -15.15 4.87 1.47
CA ASN A 357 -15.60 5.69 0.38
C ASN A 357 -16.87 5.07 -0.19
N VAL A 358 -17.99 5.78 -0.16
CA VAL A 358 -19.30 5.26 -0.59
C VAL A 358 -19.96 6.16 -1.62
N HIS A 359 -20.75 5.54 -2.49
CA HIS A 359 -21.49 6.28 -3.51
C HIS A 359 -22.47 7.29 -2.89
N CYS A 360 -22.39 8.55 -3.34
CA CYS A 360 -23.28 9.65 -2.97
C CYS A 360 -23.49 10.61 -4.16
N PRO A 361 -24.58 10.49 -4.93
CA PRO A 361 -24.82 11.31 -6.12
C PRO A 361 -24.83 12.83 -5.89
N SER A 362 -25.14 13.28 -4.68
CA SER A 362 -25.23 14.70 -4.32
C SER A 362 -23.95 15.26 -3.69
N CYS A 363 -22.93 14.44 -3.50
CA CYS A 363 -21.67 14.81 -2.87
C CYS A 363 -20.61 15.19 -3.92
N PRO A 364 -19.56 15.94 -3.55
CA PRO A 364 -18.40 16.14 -4.43
C PRO A 364 -17.89 14.81 -4.98
N TYR A 365 -17.54 14.76 -6.28
CA TYR A 365 -17.07 13.55 -6.96
C TYR A 365 -18.08 12.39 -6.94
N GLY A 366 -19.36 12.63 -6.62
CA GLY A 366 -20.36 11.56 -6.52
C GLY A 366 -20.09 10.56 -5.39
N ARG A 367 -19.22 10.91 -4.44
CA ARG A 367 -18.71 10.05 -3.36
C ARG A 367 -18.70 10.75 -2.01
N ASN A 368 -18.77 9.99 -0.92
CA ASN A 368 -18.66 10.49 0.45
C ASN A 368 -17.93 9.49 1.35
N LEU A 369 -17.47 9.93 2.52
CA LEU A 369 -16.85 9.06 3.51
C LEU A 369 -17.82 8.65 4.61
N VAL A 370 -17.74 7.39 5.04
CA VAL A 370 -18.49 6.84 6.17
C VAL A 370 -17.51 6.21 7.17
N PRO A 371 -17.42 6.71 8.42
CA PRO A 371 -16.50 6.16 9.42
C PRO A 371 -17.01 4.85 10.03
N TYR A 372 -16.11 3.88 10.15
CA TYR A 372 -16.30 2.58 10.77
C TYR A 372 -15.51 2.51 12.09
N TRP A 373 -16.16 2.94 13.17
CA TRP A 373 -15.52 3.19 14.48
C TRP A 373 -15.06 1.95 15.26
N ASN A 374 -15.67 0.79 15.02
CA ASN A 374 -15.46 -0.41 15.84
C ASN A 374 -15.47 -1.69 14.98
N TYR A 375 -14.71 -1.68 13.88
CA TYR A 375 -14.67 -2.81 12.95
C TYR A 375 -13.74 -3.92 13.47
N GLY A 376 -14.29 -4.77 14.34
CA GLY A 376 -13.59 -5.95 14.87
C GLY A 376 -12.44 -5.60 15.79
N ALA A 377 -11.26 -6.18 15.54
CA ALA A 377 -10.06 -6.05 16.37
C ALA A 377 -9.55 -4.61 16.50
N LEU A 378 -9.84 -3.72 15.54
CA LEU A 378 -9.44 -2.31 15.62
C LEU A 378 -9.95 -1.62 16.89
N ALA A 379 -11.13 -2.01 17.39
CA ALA A 379 -11.73 -1.42 18.59
C ALA A 379 -10.95 -1.70 19.89
N ASN A 380 -10.02 -2.65 19.87
CA ASN A 380 -9.28 -3.10 21.06
C ASN A 380 -8.01 -2.27 21.35
N PHE A 381 -7.65 -1.34 20.46
CA PHE A 381 -6.41 -0.58 20.55
C PHE A 381 -6.67 0.89 20.86
N ASP A 382 -6.51 1.27 22.14
CA ASP A 382 -6.79 2.63 22.66
C ASP A 382 -5.55 3.55 22.69
N SER A 383 -4.42 3.13 22.14
CA SER A 383 -3.17 3.90 22.08
C SER A 383 -2.49 3.77 20.72
N ALA A 384 -3.30 3.80 19.66
CA ALA A 384 -2.82 3.74 18.28
C ALA A 384 -1.94 4.95 17.97
N LYS A 385 -0.77 4.71 17.35
CA LYS A 385 0.19 5.75 16.95
C LYS A 385 0.43 5.80 15.45
N LEU A 386 0.57 4.64 14.82
CA LEU A 386 0.69 4.52 13.37
C LEU A 386 -0.19 3.38 12.91
N ALA A 387 -0.83 3.54 11.76
CA ALA A 387 -1.53 2.47 11.09
C ALA A 387 -1.30 2.62 9.59
N ALA A 388 -1.11 1.51 8.90
CA ALA A 388 -0.96 1.46 7.46
C ALA A 388 -1.63 0.20 6.90
N PHE A 389 -2.15 0.33 5.69
CA PHE A 389 -2.61 -0.82 4.93
C PHE A 389 -1.41 -1.67 4.48
N PHE A 390 -1.61 -2.98 4.38
CA PHE A 390 -0.59 -3.93 3.96
C PHE A 390 -1.24 -5.23 3.49
N ASP A 391 -0.78 -5.85 2.41
CA ASP A 391 -1.24 -7.18 1.97
C ASP A 391 -0.34 -8.27 2.59
N ILE A 392 -0.74 -8.82 3.74
CA ILE A 392 0.10 -9.73 4.55
C ILE A 392 0.25 -11.11 3.92
N ASP A 393 -0.82 -11.61 3.31
CA ASP A 393 -0.89 -12.96 2.75
C ASP A 393 -0.57 -12.99 1.24
N GLU A 394 -0.22 -11.84 0.64
CA GLU A 394 0.03 -11.69 -0.81
C GLU A 394 -1.18 -12.15 -1.65
N ASP A 395 -2.37 -11.92 -1.12
CA ASP A 395 -3.64 -12.34 -1.71
C ASP A 395 -4.47 -11.17 -2.25
N GLY A 396 -3.89 -9.97 -2.26
CA GLY A 396 -4.51 -8.74 -2.73
C GLY A 396 -5.40 -8.07 -1.70
N HIS A 397 -5.78 -8.72 -0.60
CA HIS A 397 -6.63 -8.10 0.41
C HIS A 397 -5.81 -7.18 1.32
N MET A 398 -6.32 -5.95 1.51
CA MET A 398 -5.64 -4.94 2.30
C MET A 398 -5.91 -5.15 3.80
N ASP A 399 -4.94 -5.74 4.48
CA ASP A 399 -4.88 -5.86 5.94
C ASP A 399 -4.33 -4.57 6.57
N ILE A 400 -4.23 -4.52 7.90
CA ILE A 400 -3.67 -3.38 8.65
C ILE A 400 -2.51 -3.82 9.52
N LEU A 401 -1.38 -3.10 9.39
CA LEU A 401 -0.31 -3.09 10.40
C LEU A 401 -0.49 -1.86 11.30
N LEU A 402 -0.58 -2.10 12.61
CA LEU A 402 -0.92 -1.09 13.61
C LEU A 402 0.14 -1.02 14.70
N THR A 403 0.86 0.10 14.81
CA THR A 403 1.71 0.37 15.97
C THR A 403 0.88 0.99 17.10
N ASN A 404 0.79 0.29 18.23
CA ASN A 404 0.05 0.69 19.42
C ASN A 404 0.96 0.70 20.65
N GLY A 405 0.81 1.70 21.51
CA GLY A 405 1.54 1.78 22.78
C GLY A 405 1.91 3.22 23.18
N THR A 406 2.79 3.32 24.17
CA THR A 406 3.29 4.61 24.68
C THR A 406 4.77 4.50 24.99
N ARG A 407 5.48 5.63 25.10
CA ARG A 407 6.90 5.61 25.54
C ARG A 407 7.13 4.90 26.88
N GLN A 408 6.12 4.82 27.75
CA GLN A 408 6.22 4.18 29.06
C GLN A 408 6.05 2.67 28.99
N ASN A 409 5.13 2.20 28.15
CA ASN A 409 4.80 0.77 28.03
C ASN A 409 5.54 0.09 26.86
N GLY A 410 6.26 0.85 26.04
CA GLY A 410 6.78 0.39 24.77
C GLY A 410 5.76 0.53 23.64
N PHE A 411 6.25 0.57 22.42
CA PHE A 411 5.44 0.47 21.21
C PHE A 411 5.55 -0.93 20.64
N HIS A 412 4.43 -1.43 20.13
CA HIS A 412 4.34 -2.74 19.51
C HIS A 412 3.51 -2.65 18.24
N THR A 413 3.95 -3.32 17.18
CA THR A 413 3.22 -3.44 15.92
C THR A 413 2.41 -4.74 15.91
N TYR A 414 1.12 -4.59 15.61
CA TYR A 414 0.11 -5.64 15.53
C TYR A 414 -0.34 -5.83 14.08
N ALA A 415 -0.79 -7.02 13.76
CA ALA A 415 -1.28 -7.38 12.42
C ALA A 415 -2.76 -7.74 12.46
N LEU A 416 -3.57 -7.04 11.68
CA LEU A 416 -5.03 -7.15 11.67
C LEU A 416 -5.52 -7.54 10.28
N ARG A 417 -6.06 -8.75 10.15
CA ARG A 417 -6.54 -9.30 8.88
C ARG A 417 -7.93 -8.79 8.54
N ASN A 418 -8.12 -8.35 7.30
CA ASN A 418 -9.37 -7.93 6.71
C ASN A 418 -10.30 -9.13 6.42
N GLN A 419 -11.62 -8.90 6.50
CA GLN A 419 -12.65 -9.90 6.19
C GLN A 419 -13.85 -9.31 5.39
N PHE A 420 -13.71 -8.14 4.73
CA PHE A 420 -14.82 -7.45 4.04
C PHE A 420 -15.55 -8.31 3.00
N SER A 421 -14.86 -8.96 2.06
CA SER A 421 -15.50 -9.81 1.05
C SER A 421 -14.49 -10.73 0.34
N ASP A 422 -14.74 -12.05 0.38
CA ASP A 422 -13.90 -13.07 -0.29
C ASP A 422 -14.12 -13.15 -1.82
N ASP A 423 -15.13 -12.45 -2.36
CA ASP A 423 -15.61 -12.63 -3.75
C ASP A 423 -15.28 -11.46 -4.70
N ALA A 424 -14.54 -10.46 -4.22
CA ALA A 424 -14.10 -9.33 -5.03
C ALA A 424 -12.73 -9.59 -5.66
N CYS A 425 -12.52 -9.07 -6.87
CA CYS A 425 -11.28 -9.25 -7.60
C CYS A 425 -10.33 -8.07 -7.39
N PHE A 426 -9.04 -8.32 -7.58
CA PHE A 426 -8.01 -7.29 -7.52
C PHE A 426 -6.99 -7.42 -8.65
N ILE A 427 -6.20 -6.38 -8.84
CA ILE A 427 -4.91 -6.43 -9.53
C ILE A 427 -3.87 -5.72 -8.67
N LYS A 428 -2.76 -6.41 -8.38
CA LYS A 428 -1.61 -5.86 -7.66
C LYS A 428 -0.48 -5.60 -8.64
N VAL A 429 0.09 -4.40 -8.63
CA VAL A 429 1.13 -3.99 -9.58
C VAL A 429 2.35 -3.47 -8.82
N LEU A 430 3.52 -4.04 -9.12
CA LEU A 430 4.82 -3.63 -8.60
C LEU A 430 5.69 -3.18 -9.77
N ALA A 431 6.07 -1.91 -9.80
CA ALA A 431 6.97 -1.36 -10.81
C ALA A 431 8.40 -1.23 -10.25
N LEU A 432 9.36 -1.92 -10.86
CA LEU A 432 10.76 -1.92 -10.43
C LEU A 432 11.58 -0.86 -11.18
N SER A 433 12.80 -0.59 -10.71
CA SER A 433 13.73 0.34 -11.40
C SER A 433 14.08 -0.12 -12.82
N GLY A 434 14.23 -1.43 -13.04
CA GLY A 434 14.57 -2.01 -14.34
C GLY A 434 15.97 -1.68 -14.84
N LEU A 435 16.89 -1.26 -13.96
CA LEU A 435 18.32 -1.04 -14.26
C LEU A 435 19.00 -2.29 -14.83
N CYS A 436 18.58 -3.46 -14.37
CA CYS A 436 19.01 -4.76 -14.86
C CYS A 436 17.87 -5.78 -14.73
N TYR A 437 18.02 -6.95 -15.36
CA TYR A 437 17.05 -8.04 -15.20
C TYR A 437 17.70 -9.42 -14.97
N TYR A 438 18.45 -9.94 -15.95
CA TYR A 438 19.13 -11.24 -15.84
C TYR A 438 20.65 -11.09 -15.68
N ASP A 439 21.16 -9.88 -15.89
CA ASP A 439 22.57 -9.49 -15.98
C ASP A 439 22.93 -8.46 -14.92
N CYS A 440 22.31 -8.57 -13.74
CA CYS A 440 22.51 -7.61 -12.65
C CYS A 440 23.95 -7.63 -12.11
N PRO A 441 24.43 -6.47 -11.61
CA PRO A 441 25.68 -6.41 -10.85
C PRO A 441 25.67 -7.48 -9.76
N GLN A 442 26.75 -8.24 -9.60
CA GLN A 442 26.84 -9.33 -8.61
C GLN A 442 25.95 -10.58 -8.87
N GLY A 443 25.17 -10.63 -9.95
CA GLY A 443 24.52 -11.83 -10.46
C GLY A 443 23.24 -12.29 -9.72
N HIS A 444 22.55 -11.38 -9.04
CA HIS A 444 21.24 -11.63 -8.41
C HIS A 444 20.06 -11.23 -9.33
N LEU A 445 18.84 -11.53 -8.89
CA LEU A 445 17.62 -11.03 -9.52
C LEU A 445 17.21 -9.72 -8.83
N ALA A 446 16.98 -8.67 -9.61
CA ALA A 446 16.60 -7.36 -9.11
C ALA A 446 15.09 -7.24 -8.86
N TYR A 447 14.56 -7.98 -7.88
CA TYR A 447 13.19 -7.77 -7.41
C TYR A 447 13.09 -6.71 -6.30
N GLY A 448 14.16 -6.50 -5.55
CA GLY A 448 14.21 -5.61 -4.39
C GLY A 448 14.46 -4.14 -4.70
N THR A 449 14.11 -3.64 -5.89
CA THR A 449 14.34 -2.23 -6.28
C THR A 449 13.04 -1.48 -6.48
N ASN A 450 12.48 -0.99 -5.38
CA ASN A 450 11.25 -0.21 -5.45
C ASN A 450 11.55 1.18 -6.02
N GLN A 451 10.97 1.48 -7.19
CA GLN A 451 11.17 2.76 -7.86
C GLN A 451 10.16 3.79 -7.33
N PRO A 452 10.58 4.97 -6.86
CA PRO A 452 9.68 6.09 -6.57
C PRO A 452 9.17 6.78 -7.85
N GLY A 453 7.87 7.09 -7.88
CA GLY A 453 7.24 7.89 -8.94
C GLY A 453 6.51 7.15 -10.08
N PRO A 454 6.67 5.84 -10.37
CA PRO A 454 5.91 5.20 -11.44
C PRO A 454 4.41 5.43 -11.31
N LEU A 455 3.77 5.76 -12.43
CA LEU A 455 2.31 5.81 -12.54
C LEU A 455 1.82 4.44 -13.01
N VAL A 456 0.83 3.90 -12.32
CA VAL A 456 0.06 2.73 -12.74
C VAL A 456 -1.37 3.18 -13.00
N ARG A 457 -1.88 2.90 -14.20
CA ARG A 457 -3.26 3.22 -14.59
C ARG A 457 -3.90 1.98 -15.22
N TYR A 458 -5.11 1.63 -14.80
CA TYR A 458 -5.87 0.55 -15.42
C TYR A 458 -7.19 1.05 -15.94
N ARG A 459 -7.71 0.37 -16.97
CA ARG A 459 -9.06 0.57 -17.48
C ARG A 459 -9.77 -0.78 -17.61
N ILE A 460 -11.02 -0.83 -17.17
CA ILE A 460 -11.92 -1.97 -17.29
C ILE A 460 -13.29 -1.56 -17.82
N ILE A 461 -14.03 -2.54 -18.35
CA ILE A 461 -15.49 -2.50 -18.46
C ILE A 461 -16.08 -3.29 -17.29
N THR A 462 -16.82 -2.59 -16.44
CA THR A 462 -17.53 -3.16 -15.28
C THR A 462 -18.60 -4.17 -15.72
N SER A 463 -19.09 -4.99 -14.78
CA SER A 463 -20.17 -5.95 -15.03
C SER A 463 -21.50 -5.31 -15.48
N SER A 464 -21.68 -4.02 -15.18
CA SER A 464 -22.81 -3.20 -15.63
C SER A 464 -22.62 -2.61 -17.04
N GLY A 465 -21.45 -2.82 -17.65
CA GLY A 465 -21.13 -2.40 -19.02
C GLY A 465 -20.57 -0.98 -19.14
N TYR A 466 -20.27 -0.31 -18.02
CA TYR A 466 -19.67 1.02 -18.01
C TYR A 466 -18.16 0.95 -17.90
N PRO A 467 -17.41 1.83 -18.59
CA PRO A 467 -15.98 1.95 -18.39
C PRO A 467 -15.70 2.48 -16.97
N GLN A 468 -14.65 1.94 -16.36
CA GLN A 468 -14.06 2.43 -15.12
C GLN A 468 -12.56 2.48 -15.34
N GLU A 469 -11.94 3.54 -14.84
CA GLU A 469 -10.51 3.78 -14.98
C GLU A 469 -9.99 4.17 -13.60
N SER A 470 -8.78 3.75 -13.24
CA SER A 470 -8.17 4.28 -12.03
C SER A 470 -6.67 4.31 -12.15
N CYS A 471 -6.05 5.24 -11.42
CA CYS A 471 -4.60 5.33 -11.36
C CYS A 471 -4.07 5.53 -9.94
N ALA A 472 -2.80 5.17 -9.78
CA ALA A 472 -2.05 5.35 -8.55
C ALA A 472 -0.58 5.58 -8.87
N SER A 473 0.08 6.41 -8.07
CA SER A 473 1.54 6.58 -8.12
C SER A 473 2.22 5.76 -7.03
N GLN A 474 3.29 5.07 -7.39
CA GLN A 474 4.06 4.24 -6.47
C GLN A 474 5.11 5.07 -5.72
N LEU A 475 5.16 4.94 -4.39
CA LEU A 475 6.20 5.53 -3.53
C LEU A 475 6.43 7.04 -3.75
N TYR A 476 5.36 7.81 -3.99
CA TYR A 476 5.44 9.25 -4.19
C TYR A 476 5.84 10.05 -2.93
N GLN A 477 5.84 9.48 -1.72
CA GLN A 477 6.26 10.11 -0.45
C GLN A 477 7.13 9.17 0.39
N SER A 478 8.18 9.72 1.02
CA SER A 478 9.12 8.95 1.85
C SER A 478 9.31 9.48 3.28
N ALA A 479 9.07 10.77 3.52
CA ALA A 479 9.32 11.42 4.80
C ALA A 479 8.16 11.25 5.79
N HIS A 480 8.44 11.49 7.07
CA HIS A 480 7.44 11.60 8.13
C HIS A 480 6.55 10.38 8.30
N TYR A 481 7.17 9.19 8.23
CA TYR A 481 6.47 7.91 8.31
C TYR A 481 5.35 7.83 7.26
N ALA A 482 5.63 8.17 6.00
CA ALA A 482 4.65 8.11 4.92
C ALA A 482 4.04 6.71 4.71
N LEU A 483 4.77 5.64 5.09
CA LEU A 483 4.26 4.26 5.10
C LEU A 483 3.54 3.88 3.80
N GLN A 484 4.08 4.33 2.66
CA GLN A 484 3.57 3.96 1.36
C GLN A 484 4.06 2.57 1.00
N LEU A 485 3.17 1.80 0.38
CA LEU A 485 3.49 0.48 -0.10
C LEU A 485 4.36 0.58 -1.36
N PRO A 486 5.29 -0.37 -1.55
CA PRO A 486 6.12 -0.40 -2.75
C PRO A 486 5.37 -0.91 -3.98
N TYR A 487 4.06 -1.13 -3.89
CA TYR A 487 3.19 -1.62 -4.93
C TYR A 487 1.83 -0.90 -4.86
N SER A 488 1.05 -0.98 -5.92
CA SER A 488 -0.34 -0.51 -5.98
C SER A 488 -1.29 -1.70 -6.02
N VAL A 489 -2.39 -1.64 -5.27
CA VAL A 489 -3.47 -2.63 -5.32
C VAL A 489 -4.74 -1.89 -5.72
N PHE A 490 -5.41 -2.42 -6.74
CA PHE A 490 -6.69 -1.92 -7.20
C PHE A 490 -7.75 -3.00 -7.00
N GLY A 491 -8.83 -2.66 -6.31
CA GLY A 491 -10.04 -3.46 -6.35
C GLY A 491 -10.71 -3.32 -7.72
N LEU A 492 -11.28 -4.41 -8.20
CA LEU A 492 -11.95 -4.49 -9.50
C LEU A 492 -13.44 -4.82 -9.34
N GLY A 493 -13.93 -4.86 -8.11
CA GLY A 493 -15.28 -5.32 -7.79
C GLY A 493 -15.49 -6.80 -8.11
N GLN A 494 -16.76 -7.18 -8.23
CA GLN A 494 -17.15 -8.57 -8.48
C GLN A 494 -17.07 -8.93 -9.96
N SER A 495 -16.40 -10.04 -10.26
CA SER A 495 -16.40 -10.72 -11.56
C SER A 495 -15.96 -9.87 -12.79
N PRO A 496 -14.85 -9.12 -12.74
CA PRO A 496 -14.23 -8.63 -13.96
C PRO A 496 -13.80 -9.81 -14.83
N ASN A 497 -14.07 -9.76 -16.13
CA ASN A 497 -13.60 -10.80 -17.05
C ASN A 497 -12.08 -10.70 -17.26
N PHE A 498 -11.61 -9.47 -17.49
CA PHE A 498 -10.21 -9.11 -17.68
C PHE A 498 -10.04 -7.62 -17.38
N VAL A 499 -8.82 -7.23 -17.02
CA VAL A 499 -8.42 -5.82 -17.08
C VAL A 499 -8.12 -5.49 -18.54
N ASP A 500 -8.88 -4.57 -19.14
CA ASP A 500 -8.80 -4.28 -20.59
C ASP A 500 -7.43 -3.74 -20.96
N VAL A 501 -6.97 -2.73 -20.21
CA VAL A 501 -5.68 -2.07 -20.41
C VAL A 501 -5.06 -1.80 -19.06
N LEU A 502 -3.78 -2.15 -18.90
CA LEU A 502 -2.94 -1.72 -17.79
C LEU A 502 -1.74 -0.96 -18.38
N THR A 503 -1.56 0.28 -17.93
CA THR A 503 -0.45 1.15 -18.30
C THR A 503 0.47 1.33 -17.12
N VAL A 504 1.78 1.18 -17.35
CA VAL A 504 2.82 1.63 -16.41
C VAL A 504 3.68 2.66 -17.11
N ALA A 505 3.91 3.78 -16.44
CA ALA A 505 4.70 4.90 -16.95
C ALA A 505 5.77 5.34 -15.94
N LEU A 506 6.92 5.77 -16.46
CA LEU A 506 8.01 6.38 -15.71
C LEU A 506 8.46 7.66 -16.43
N ALA A 507 9.05 8.60 -15.69
CA ALA A 507 9.74 9.73 -16.28
C ALA A 507 10.89 9.26 -17.18
N ASN A 508 11.13 9.98 -18.28
CA ASN A 508 12.24 9.69 -19.17
C ASN A 508 13.03 10.95 -19.53
N ASN A 509 14.34 10.79 -19.71
CA ASN A 509 15.24 11.78 -20.27
C ASN A 509 15.61 11.51 -21.74
N GLU A 510 15.38 10.30 -22.25
CA GLU A 510 15.84 9.90 -23.59
C GLU A 510 14.80 10.04 -24.71
N SER A 511 13.51 10.06 -24.38
CA SER A 511 12.42 10.15 -25.36
C SER A 511 12.23 11.60 -25.81
N VAL A 512 12.28 11.82 -27.13
CA VAL A 512 12.06 13.13 -27.75
C VAL A 512 10.58 13.36 -28.07
N GLU A 513 9.75 12.31 -28.06
CA GLU A 513 8.33 12.38 -28.45
C GLU A 513 7.38 12.63 -27.27
N HIS A 514 7.71 12.08 -26.09
CA HIS A 514 6.90 12.19 -24.87
C HIS A 514 7.80 12.23 -23.62
N LEU A 515 7.39 12.98 -22.59
CA LEU A 515 8.16 13.15 -21.34
C LEU A 515 8.24 11.86 -20.51
N SER A 516 7.26 10.96 -20.67
CA SER A 516 7.24 9.62 -20.07
C SER A 516 7.67 8.54 -21.05
N VAL A 517 8.26 7.47 -20.51
CA VAL A 517 8.25 6.15 -21.13
C VAL A 517 7.15 5.32 -20.50
N HIS A 518 6.36 4.67 -21.35
CA HIS A 518 5.26 3.85 -20.87
C HIS A 518 5.08 2.62 -21.75
N HIS A 519 4.46 1.60 -21.16
CA HIS A 519 4.02 0.42 -21.87
C HIS A 519 2.63 0.02 -21.42
N GLN A 520 1.87 -0.54 -22.35
CA GLN A 520 0.49 -0.97 -22.13
C GLN A 520 0.37 -2.47 -22.38
N TRP A 521 -0.20 -3.17 -21.39
CA TRP A 521 -0.61 -4.56 -21.53
C TRP A 521 -2.14 -4.64 -21.60
N THR A 522 -2.65 -5.62 -22.32
CA THR A 522 -4.10 -5.80 -22.51
C THR A 522 -4.54 -7.18 -22.06
N GLN A 523 -5.81 -7.30 -21.68
CA GLN A 523 -6.44 -8.57 -21.28
C GLN A 523 -5.72 -9.25 -20.10
N ILE A 524 -5.39 -8.47 -19.06
CA ILE A 524 -4.75 -9.03 -17.86
C ILE A 524 -5.78 -9.81 -17.04
N ILE A 525 -5.37 -10.98 -16.55
CA ILE A 525 -6.21 -11.86 -15.73
C ILE A 525 -6.36 -11.24 -14.32
N PRO A 526 -7.58 -11.01 -13.80
CA PRO A 526 -7.80 -10.54 -12.43
C PRO A 526 -7.29 -11.54 -11.37
N ASN A 527 -7.24 -11.13 -10.11
CA ASN A 527 -6.66 -11.90 -9.00
C ASN A 527 -5.21 -12.29 -9.28
N SER A 528 -4.45 -11.31 -9.74
CA SER A 528 -3.05 -11.51 -10.05
C SER A 528 -2.19 -10.38 -9.51
N GLN A 529 -0.93 -10.71 -9.32
CA GLN A 529 0.15 -9.78 -9.07
C GLN A 529 0.98 -9.68 -10.35
N MET A 530 1.15 -8.46 -10.84
CA MET A 530 1.97 -8.13 -11.99
C MET A 530 3.22 -7.39 -11.53
N VAL A 531 4.37 -8.04 -11.69
CA VAL A 531 5.68 -7.40 -11.49
C VAL A 531 6.16 -6.88 -12.83
N VAL A 532 6.25 -5.57 -12.95
CA VAL A 532 6.75 -4.87 -14.14
C VAL A 532 8.21 -4.54 -13.94
N ILE A 533 9.03 -5.02 -14.86
CA ILE A 533 10.48 -4.80 -14.92
C ILE A 533 10.73 -3.98 -16.19
N PRO A 534 10.92 -2.64 -16.08
CA PRO A 534 11.08 -1.75 -17.23
C PRO A 534 12.44 -1.92 -17.96
N TYR A 535 12.75 -3.14 -18.40
CA TYR A 535 13.99 -3.53 -19.05
C TYR A 535 13.71 -4.14 -20.44
N PRO A 536 14.43 -3.76 -21.50
CA PRO A 536 15.48 -2.74 -21.52
C PRO A 536 14.94 -1.32 -21.29
N VAL A 537 15.74 -0.45 -20.66
CA VAL A 537 15.35 0.92 -20.29
C VAL A 537 14.79 1.70 -21.49
N ASN A 538 15.43 1.52 -22.65
CA ASN A 538 15.24 2.35 -23.85
C ASN A 538 14.26 1.74 -24.85
N ASP A 539 13.63 0.61 -24.52
CA ASP A 539 12.69 -0.09 -25.40
C ASP A 539 11.41 -0.51 -24.63
N PRO A 540 10.49 0.45 -24.36
CA PRO A 540 9.25 0.18 -23.62
C PRO A 540 8.41 -0.99 -24.16
N PRO A 541 8.26 -1.19 -25.49
CA PRO A 541 7.61 -2.38 -26.05
C PRO A 541 8.18 -3.72 -25.59
N SER A 542 9.45 -3.78 -25.21
CA SER A 542 10.14 -4.99 -24.77
C SER A 542 10.19 -5.16 -23.25
N TRP A 543 9.54 -4.27 -22.48
CA TRP A 543 9.51 -4.36 -21.03
C TRP A 543 8.95 -5.71 -20.57
N VAL A 544 9.62 -6.28 -19.57
CA VAL A 544 9.28 -7.59 -19.03
C VAL A 544 8.18 -7.43 -18.00
N ASN A 545 7.10 -8.20 -18.13
CA ASN A 545 6.11 -8.37 -17.09
C ASN A 545 6.10 -9.83 -16.62
N LYS A 546 5.88 -10.03 -15.32
CA LYS A 546 5.67 -11.35 -14.73
C LYS A 546 4.33 -11.34 -14.01
N LEU A 547 3.43 -12.21 -14.46
CA LEU A 547 2.09 -12.35 -13.90
C LEU A 547 2.04 -13.57 -12.98
N PHE A 548 1.71 -13.35 -11.72
CA PHE A 548 1.48 -14.38 -10.72
C PHE A 548 -0.01 -14.42 -10.41
N VAL A 549 -0.67 -15.54 -10.71
CA VAL A 549 -2.11 -15.68 -10.47
C VAL A 549 -2.33 -16.25 -9.08
N THR A 550 -3.13 -15.58 -8.27
CA THR A 550 -3.55 -16.06 -6.94
C THR A 550 -4.84 -16.86 -7.12
N PRO A 551 -4.80 -18.20 -6.98
CA PRO A 551 -5.98 -19.02 -7.20
C PRO A 551 -7.02 -18.75 -6.10
N GLY A 552 -8.15 -18.16 -6.48
CA GLY A 552 -9.25 -17.93 -5.54
C GLY A 552 -9.76 -19.22 -4.90
N ARG A 553 -10.27 -19.12 -3.67
CA ARG A 553 -10.83 -20.27 -2.92
C ARG A 553 -11.91 -21.02 -3.70
N GLN A 554 -12.70 -20.29 -4.50
CA GLN A 554 -13.74 -20.85 -5.37
C GLN A 554 -13.17 -21.76 -6.47
N VAL A 555 -11.98 -21.48 -6.99
CA VAL A 555 -11.32 -22.31 -8.02
C VAL A 555 -10.99 -23.68 -7.44
N LEU A 556 -10.45 -23.72 -6.21
CA LEU A 556 -10.17 -24.97 -5.51
C LEU A 556 -11.45 -25.76 -5.22
N LEU A 557 -12.51 -25.09 -4.76
CA LEU A 557 -13.81 -25.72 -4.52
C LEU A 557 -14.43 -26.27 -5.81
N THR A 558 -14.31 -25.54 -6.92
CA THR A 558 -14.77 -25.98 -8.25
C THR A 558 -13.99 -27.19 -8.72
N PHE A 559 -12.67 -27.21 -8.50
CA PHE A 559 -11.84 -28.38 -8.80
C PHE A 559 -12.25 -29.61 -7.98
N ILE A 560 -12.47 -29.44 -6.67
CA ILE A 560 -12.96 -30.50 -5.79
C ILE A 560 -14.33 -31.01 -6.24
N ALA A 561 -15.26 -30.10 -6.59
CA ALA A 561 -16.59 -30.44 -7.08
C ALA A 561 -16.53 -31.19 -8.44
N LEU A 562 -15.69 -30.73 -9.37
CA LEU A 562 -15.48 -31.38 -10.65
C LEU A 562 -14.87 -32.78 -10.47
N ALA A 563 -13.84 -32.90 -9.63
CA ALA A 563 -13.21 -34.18 -9.30
C ALA A 563 -14.23 -35.14 -8.66
N GLY A 564 -15.05 -34.65 -7.72
CA GLY A 564 -16.13 -35.43 -7.11
C GLY A 564 -17.18 -35.90 -8.13
N THR A 565 -17.54 -35.04 -9.08
CA THR A 565 -18.47 -35.37 -10.16
C THR A 565 -17.89 -36.43 -11.10
N CYS A 566 -16.61 -36.31 -11.48
CA CYS A 566 -15.91 -37.31 -12.29
C CYS A 566 -15.85 -38.67 -11.57
N VAL A 567 -15.52 -38.70 -10.29
CA VAL A 567 -15.51 -39.95 -9.48
C VAL A 567 -16.90 -40.57 -9.43
N PHE A 568 -17.94 -39.76 -9.22
CA PHE A 568 -19.32 -40.23 -9.21
C PHE A 568 -19.75 -40.86 -10.54
N ILE A 569 -19.40 -40.24 -11.67
CA ILE A 569 -19.67 -40.77 -13.01
C ILE A 569 -18.91 -42.09 -13.23
N VAL A 570 -17.64 -42.17 -12.84
CA VAL A 570 -16.83 -43.40 -12.94
C VAL A 570 -17.44 -44.54 -12.12
N LEU A 571 -17.96 -44.26 -10.93
CA LEU A 571 -18.67 -45.24 -10.11
C LEU A 571 -19.94 -45.74 -10.81
N ILE A 572 -20.75 -44.85 -11.39
CA ILE A 572 -21.95 -45.25 -12.15
C ILE A 572 -21.56 -46.15 -13.32
N ILE A 573 -20.59 -45.73 -14.14
CA ILE A 573 -20.10 -46.51 -15.30
C ILE A 573 -19.58 -47.86 -14.84
N GLY A 574 -18.78 -47.91 -13.77
CA GLY A 574 -18.25 -49.15 -13.22
C GLY A 574 -19.34 -50.09 -12.70
N THR A 575 -20.38 -49.54 -12.06
CA THR A 575 -21.51 -50.32 -11.55
C THR A 575 -22.35 -50.90 -12.69
N LEU A 576 -22.64 -50.08 -13.71
CA LEU A 576 -23.36 -50.51 -14.91
C LEU A 576 -22.56 -51.58 -15.68
N HIS A 577 -21.25 -51.39 -15.85
CA HIS A 577 -20.39 -52.38 -16.52
C HIS A 577 -20.31 -53.70 -15.74
N TRP A 578 -20.31 -53.65 -14.40
CA TRP A 578 -20.35 -54.85 -13.57
C TRP A 578 -21.69 -55.60 -13.70
N LEU A 579 -22.81 -54.87 -13.74
CA LEU A 579 -24.14 -55.45 -13.96
C LEU A 579 -24.24 -56.09 -15.35
N GLU A 580 -23.79 -55.40 -16.40
CA GLU A 580 -23.72 -55.91 -17.77
C GLU A 580 -22.89 -57.20 -17.84
N LYS A 581 -21.67 -57.19 -17.28
CA LYS A 581 -20.79 -58.38 -17.24
C LYS A 581 -21.37 -59.53 -16.43
N ARG A 582 -22.30 -59.26 -15.51
CA ARG A 582 -23.02 -60.29 -14.74
C ARG A 582 -24.17 -60.88 -15.57
N GLU A 583 -24.87 -60.08 -16.35
CA GLU A 583 -25.92 -60.53 -17.27
C GLU A 583 -25.31 -61.35 -18.42
N ASP A 584 -24.22 -60.90 -19.03
CA ASP A 584 -23.48 -61.66 -20.05
C ASP A 584 -23.06 -63.04 -19.54
N ARG A 585 -22.60 -63.12 -18.29
CA ARG A 585 -22.25 -64.40 -17.66
C ARG A 585 -23.47 -65.30 -17.47
N ARG A 586 -24.64 -64.74 -17.14
CA ARG A 586 -25.90 -65.51 -17.03
C ARG A 586 -26.36 -66.01 -18.40
N MET A 587 -26.31 -65.17 -19.44
CA MET A 587 -26.68 -65.57 -20.81
C MET A 587 -25.77 -66.70 -21.32
N LYS A 588 -24.45 -66.58 -21.15
CA LYS A 588 -23.51 -67.65 -21.54
C LYS A 588 -23.76 -68.97 -20.81
N LEU A 589 -24.16 -68.94 -19.54
CA LEU A 589 -24.54 -70.14 -18.81
C LEU A 589 -25.85 -70.74 -19.33
N GLN A 590 -26.83 -69.92 -19.73
CA GLN A 590 -28.08 -70.40 -20.34
C GLN A 590 -27.84 -71.06 -21.70
N GLU A 591 -27.01 -70.45 -22.57
CA GLU A 591 -26.63 -71.04 -23.86
C GLU A 591 -25.90 -72.39 -23.67
N ALA A 592 -24.97 -72.48 -22.71
CA ALA A 592 -24.25 -73.72 -22.41
C ALA A 592 -25.19 -74.86 -21.95
N HIS A 593 -26.29 -74.54 -21.26
CA HIS A 593 -27.31 -75.54 -20.89
C HIS A 593 -28.20 -75.95 -22.07
N GLN A 594 -28.39 -75.07 -23.07
CA GLN A 594 -29.17 -75.37 -24.27
C GLN A 594 -28.46 -76.40 -25.17
N PHE A 595 -27.13 -76.36 -25.24
CA PHE A 595 -26.32 -77.32 -26.01
C PHE A 595 -26.34 -78.76 -25.47
N HIS A 596 -26.77 -78.99 -24.22
CA HIS A 596 -26.89 -80.35 -23.67
C HIS A 596 -28.17 -81.08 -24.06
N PHE A 597 -29.15 -80.41 -24.70
CA PHE A 597 -30.39 -81.04 -25.16
C PHE A 597 -30.42 -81.40 -26.66
N ASP A 598 -29.49 -80.87 -27.47
CA ASP A 598 -29.36 -81.24 -28.90
C ASP A 598 -28.44 -82.47 -29.13
N ALA A 599 -27.88 -83.04 -28.07
CA ALA A 599 -26.99 -84.22 -28.13
C ALA A 599 -27.60 -85.49 -27.50
N MET A 600 -28.92 -85.55 -27.32
CA MET A 600 -29.64 -86.75 -26.85
C MET A 600 -30.73 -87.20 -27.84
#